data_AF-C5BCG3-F1
#
_entry.id   AF-C5BCG3-F1
#
_cell.length_a   1.000
_cell.length_b   1.000
_cell.length_c   1.000
_cell.angle_alpha   90.00
_cell.angle_beta   90.00
_cell.angle_gamma   90.00
#
_symmetry.space_group_name_H-M   'P 1'
#
loop_
_entity.id
_entity.type
_entity.pdbx_description
1 polymer ?
#
loop_
_entity_poly.entity_id
_entity_poly.type
_entity_poly.pdbx_seq_one_letter_code
_entity_poly.pdbx_strand_id
1 'polypeptide(L)'
;MQAYDTPALQSLMGEIGPAHQPIRLITLKNSIIPMPSNIPSLLKRISFIQRRPEMTPQQFRHEWWDIHGDYVRNFKGVRGYQQSLILGRCVAGRPCAYDEVAIDGIVELYFDDLAALEADFASEAGQRAQRHAHSFLQAVSTYLVEQERIIP
;
A
#
# COMPACT_ATOMS: atom_id res chain seq x y z
N MET A 1 -21.06 2.54 20.28
CA MET A 1 -21.55 2.19 18.93
C MET A 1 -20.45 2.54 17.93
N GLN A 2 -19.57 1.58 17.63
CA GLN A 2 -18.42 1.80 16.73
C GLN A 2 -18.80 1.38 15.31
N ALA A 3 -18.43 2.20 14.32
CA ALA A 3 -18.87 2.13 12.92
C ALA A 3 -18.34 0.93 12.10
N TYR A 4 -18.03 -0.19 12.75
CA TYR A 4 -17.39 -1.37 12.12
C TYR A 4 -18.21 -2.66 12.19
N ASP A 5 -19.41 -2.63 12.80
CA ASP A 5 -20.29 -3.80 12.94
C ASP A 5 -21.31 -3.89 11.78
N THR A 6 -20.84 -3.99 10.53
CA THR A 6 -21.74 -4.30 9.41
C THR A 6 -21.62 -5.77 8.98
N PRO A 7 -22.75 -6.49 8.81
CA PRO A 7 -22.75 -7.91 8.37
C PRO A 7 -21.97 -8.18 7.08
N ALA A 8 -21.83 -7.16 6.22
CA ALA A 8 -21.05 -7.24 4.98
C ALA A 8 -19.54 -7.45 5.23
N LEU A 9 -18.97 -6.85 6.27
CA LEU A 9 -17.56 -7.06 6.66
C LEU A 9 -17.33 -8.45 7.27
N GLN A 10 -18.32 -8.99 7.98
CA GLN A 10 -18.28 -10.35 8.51
C GLN A 10 -18.36 -11.40 7.39
N SER A 11 -19.15 -11.13 6.34
CA SER A 11 -19.29 -12.01 5.18
C SER A 11 -18.05 -12.05 4.29
N LEU A 12 -17.36 -10.92 4.11
CA LEU A 12 -16.10 -10.86 3.32
C LEU A 12 -14.94 -11.63 3.99
N MET A 13 -15.07 -11.96 5.28
CA MET A 13 -14.12 -12.77 6.05
C MET A 13 -14.53 -14.26 6.14
N GLY A 14 -15.52 -14.68 5.36
CA GLY A 14 -16.06 -16.05 5.36
C GLY A 14 -15.07 -17.10 4.83
N GLU A 15 -14.72 -18.03 5.72
CA GLU A 15 -14.02 -19.32 5.51
C GLU A 15 -12.57 -19.27 5.00
N ILE A 16 -11.69 -18.58 5.74
CA ILE A 16 -10.31 -19.06 5.88
C ILE A 16 -10.34 -20.10 7.01
N GLY A 17 -9.97 -21.35 6.73
CA GLY A 17 -9.92 -22.45 7.71
C GLY A 17 -9.14 -22.09 8.98
N PRO A 18 -9.22 -22.90 10.05
CA PRO A 18 -8.71 -22.52 11.36
C PRO A 18 -7.18 -22.42 11.34
N ALA A 19 -6.61 -21.21 11.19
CA ALA A 19 -5.17 -21.03 11.35
C ALA A 19 -4.68 -19.60 11.63
N HIS A 20 -5.37 -18.53 11.23
CA HIS A 20 -4.85 -17.16 11.44
C HIS A 20 -5.86 -16.26 12.13
N GLN A 21 -5.44 -15.74 13.29
CA GLN A 21 -6.18 -14.72 14.02
C GLN A 21 -6.39 -13.50 13.11
N PRO A 22 -7.59 -12.89 13.08
CA PRO A 22 -7.85 -11.77 12.18
C PRO A 22 -6.94 -10.60 12.53
N ILE A 23 -6.28 -10.06 11.50
CA ILE A 23 -5.39 -8.90 11.59
C ILE A 23 -6.16 -7.65 11.20
N ARG A 24 -6.09 -6.61 12.01
CA ARG A 24 -6.64 -5.28 11.69
C ARG A 24 -5.52 -4.25 11.69
N LEU A 25 -5.43 -3.50 10.59
CA LEU A 25 -4.51 -2.38 10.43
C LEU A 25 -5.29 -1.07 10.50
N ILE A 26 -4.80 -0.13 11.30
CA ILE A 26 -5.35 1.23 11.42
C ILE A 26 -4.46 2.13 10.57
N THR A 27 -5.03 2.76 9.55
CA THR A 27 -4.25 3.48 8.55
C THR A 27 -4.65 4.94 8.39
N LEU A 28 -3.67 5.80 8.12
CA LEU A 28 -3.89 7.14 7.59
C LEU A 28 -3.52 7.16 6.11
N LYS A 29 -4.46 7.58 5.25
CA LYS A 29 -4.29 7.57 3.79
C LYS A 29 -3.80 8.93 3.28
N ASN A 30 -2.85 8.90 2.35
CA ASN A 30 -2.31 10.04 1.64
C ASN A 30 -2.37 9.78 0.13
N SER A 31 -2.99 10.69 -0.62
CA SER A 31 -3.16 10.61 -2.07
C SER A 31 -2.09 11.45 -2.76
N ILE A 32 -0.96 10.82 -3.08
CA ILE A 32 0.20 11.49 -3.70
C ILE A 32 -0.09 11.90 -5.14
N ILE A 33 -0.68 10.99 -5.90
CA ILE A 33 -1.21 11.22 -7.25
C ILE A 33 -2.67 10.79 -7.22
N PRO A 34 -3.62 11.74 -7.28
CA PRO A 34 -5.04 11.43 -7.16
C PRO A 34 -5.51 10.60 -8.34
N MET A 35 -6.39 9.64 -8.06
CA MET A 35 -7.03 8.85 -9.11
C MET A 35 -8.09 9.69 -9.83
N PRO A 36 -8.07 9.77 -11.15
CA PRO A 36 -9.14 10.37 -11.93
C PRO A 36 -10.44 9.55 -11.81
N SER A 37 -11.57 10.24 -11.65
CA SER A 37 -12.86 9.67 -11.25
C SER A 37 -13.50 8.73 -12.28
N ASN A 38 -13.07 8.79 -13.56
CA ASN A 38 -13.76 8.20 -14.71
C ASN A 38 -12.86 7.35 -15.62
N ILE A 39 -11.89 6.61 -15.08
CA ILE A 39 -10.98 5.80 -15.93
C ILE A 39 -11.45 4.34 -16.07
N PRO A 40 -11.23 3.69 -17.24
CA PRO A 40 -11.35 2.24 -17.44
C PRO A 40 -10.62 1.40 -16.39
N SER A 41 -10.78 0.07 -16.49
CA SER A 41 -10.05 -0.91 -15.66
C SER A 41 -8.53 -0.68 -15.80
N LEU A 42 -7.94 -0.02 -14.80
CA LEU A 42 -6.49 0.20 -14.72
C LEU A 42 -5.82 -1.01 -14.08
N LEU A 43 -4.59 -1.30 -14.52
CA LEU A 43 -3.74 -2.25 -13.81
C LEU A 43 -3.43 -1.68 -12.42
N LYS A 44 -3.85 -2.41 -11.38
CA LYS A 44 -3.53 -2.07 -10.00
C LYS A 44 -2.35 -2.90 -9.51
N ARG A 45 -1.37 -2.24 -8.91
CA ARG A 45 -0.31 -2.86 -8.11
C ARG A 45 -0.51 -2.48 -6.65
N ILE A 46 -0.59 -3.48 -5.77
CA ILE A 46 -0.57 -3.29 -4.33
C ILE A 46 0.80 -3.70 -3.79
N SER A 47 1.33 -2.96 -2.81
CA SER A 47 2.52 -3.39 -2.09
C SER A 47 2.41 -3.14 -0.59
N PHE A 48 2.90 -4.08 0.20
CA PHE A 48 3.07 -3.92 1.64
C PHE A 48 4.55 -3.65 1.91
N ILE A 49 4.83 -2.61 2.69
CA ILE A 49 6.20 -2.15 2.93
C ILE A 49 6.53 -2.22 4.42
N GLN A 50 7.76 -2.66 4.69
CA GLN A 50 8.38 -2.70 6.00
C GLN A 50 9.55 -1.72 5.99
N ARG A 51 9.58 -0.82 6.97
CA ARG A 51 10.71 0.11 7.13
C ARG A 51 11.94 -0.62 7.67
N ARG A 52 13.11 -0.03 7.46
CA ARG A 52 14.35 -0.56 8.04
C ARG A 52 14.34 -0.47 9.57
N PRO A 53 14.95 -1.43 10.29
CA PRO A 53 14.87 -1.52 11.75
C PRO A 53 15.53 -0.33 12.45
N GLU A 54 16.55 0.28 11.82
CA GLU A 54 17.23 1.48 12.30
C GLU A 54 16.41 2.77 12.20
N MET A 55 15.30 2.76 11.44
CA MET A 55 14.46 3.95 11.33
C MET A 55 13.57 4.10 12.57
N THR A 56 13.24 5.33 12.93
CA THR A 56 12.06 5.60 13.76
C THR A 56 10.80 5.65 12.89
N PRO A 57 9.61 5.44 13.46
CA PRO A 57 8.35 5.65 12.72
C PRO A 57 8.23 7.06 12.12
N GLN A 58 8.75 8.07 12.81
CA GLN A 58 8.74 9.47 12.35
C GLN A 58 9.67 9.68 11.14
N GLN A 59 10.88 9.12 11.19
CA GLN A 59 11.81 9.15 10.05
C GLN A 59 11.21 8.42 8.85
N PHE A 60 10.64 7.22 9.05
CA PHE A 60 9.99 6.48 7.99
C PHE A 60 8.85 7.28 7.34
N ARG A 61 7.97 7.88 8.16
CA ARG A 61 6.89 8.75 7.66
C ARG A 61 7.46 9.87 6.81
N HIS A 62 8.51 10.56 7.27
CA HIS A 62 9.12 11.66 6.55
C HIS A 62 9.69 11.21 5.19
N GLU A 63 10.57 10.19 5.19
CA GLU A 63 11.17 9.66 3.96
C GLU A 63 10.11 9.17 2.97
N TRP A 64 9.04 8.53 3.47
CA TRP A 64 8.04 7.94 2.61
C TRP A 64 7.00 8.95 2.06
N TRP A 65 6.44 9.80 2.91
CA TRP A 65 5.38 10.73 2.52
C TRP A 65 5.90 12.04 1.96
N ASP A 66 6.94 12.58 2.59
CA ASP A 66 7.40 13.93 2.29
C ASP A 66 8.45 13.92 1.16
N ILE A 67 9.18 12.80 0.97
CA ILE A 67 10.26 12.71 -0.02
C ILE A 67 9.96 11.68 -1.12
N HIS A 68 9.66 10.42 -0.77
CA HIS A 68 9.53 9.35 -1.75
C HIS A 68 8.35 9.56 -2.72
N GLY A 69 7.30 10.25 -2.26
CA GLY A 69 6.19 10.66 -3.11
C GLY A 69 6.62 11.44 -4.36
N ASP A 70 7.61 12.34 -4.23
CA ASP A 70 8.11 13.15 -5.34
C ASP A 70 8.89 12.33 -6.36
N TYR A 71 9.59 11.27 -5.94
CA TYR A 71 10.25 10.36 -6.88
C TYR A 71 9.22 9.67 -7.79
N VAL A 72 8.10 9.21 -7.22
CA VAL A 72 7.03 8.56 -8.00
C VAL A 72 6.28 9.56 -8.88
N ARG A 73 6.16 10.83 -8.49
CA ARG A 73 5.56 11.88 -9.35
C ARG A 73 6.32 12.11 -10.66
N ASN A 74 7.59 11.70 -10.74
CA ASN A 74 8.38 11.80 -11.97
C ASN A 74 8.15 10.64 -12.95
N PHE A 75 7.32 9.65 -12.59
CA PHE A 75 6.94 8.56 -13.47
C PHE A 75 5.97 9.06 -14.54
N LYS A 76 6.05 8.50 -15.76
CA LYS A 76 5.24 8.95 -16.91
C LYS A 76 3.98 8.10 -17.10
N GLY A 77 4.07 6.81 -16.79
CA GLY A 77 3.00 5.82 -16.93
C GLY A 77 2.07 5.73 -15.72
N VAL A 78 2.47 6.20 -14.54
CA VAL A 78 1.62 6.19 -13.35
C VAL A 78 0.36 7.04 -13.54
N ARG A 79 -0.79 6.51 -13.12
CA ARG A 79 -2.12 7.15 -13.17
C ARG A 79 -2.69 7.48 -11.81
N GLY A 80 -2.19 6.81 -10.78
CA GLY A 80 -2.51 7.14 -9.40
C GLY A 80 -1.54 6.48 -8.44
N TYR A 81 -1.35 7.15 -7.31
CA TYR A 81 -0.46 6.69 -6.26
C TYR A 81 -1.06 7.05 -4.91
N GLN A 82 -1.41 6.01 -4.15
CA GLN A 82 -1.96 6.11 -2.81
C GLN A 82 -1.03 5.42 -1.81
N GLN A 83 -0.84 6.06 -0.67
CA GLN A 83 -0.06 5.56 0.45
C GLN A 83 -0.96 5.47 1.68
N SER A 84 -0.99 4.32 2.34
CA SER A 84 -1.69 4.13 3.61
C SER A 84 -0.66 3.80 4.70
N LEU A 85 -0.39 4.76 5.59
CA LEU A 85 0.53 4.61 6.71
C LEU A 85 -0.13 3.86 7.84
N ILE A 86 0.55 2.82 8.35
CA ILE A 86 0.06 2.06 9.50
C ILE A 86 0.32 2.86 10.78
N LEU A 87 -0.75 3.27 11.46
CA LEU A 87 -0.71 3.93 12.76
C LEU A 87 -0.86 2.94 13.93
N GLY A 88 -1.47 1.78 13.67
CA GLY A 88 -1.70 0.76 14.68
C GLY A 88 -2.07 -0.58 14.06
N ARG A 89 -1.90 -1.64 14.85
CA ARG A 89 -2.08 -3.03 14.44
C ARG A 89 -2.66 -3.86 15.58
N CYS A 90 -3.61 -4.73 15.24
CA CYS A 90 -4.25 -5.64 16.17
C CYS A 90 -4.30 -7.06 15.61
N VAL A 91 -4.15 -8.06 16.48
CA VAL A 91 -4.34 -9.49 16.18
C VAL A 91 -5.39 -10.01 17.16
N ALA A 92 -6.44 -10.66 16.64
CA ALA A 92 -7.59 -11.12 17.43
C ALA A 92 -8.18 -10.02 18.34
N GLY A 93 -8.28 -8.79 17.82
CA GLY A 93 -8.88 -7.64 18.51
C GLY A 93 -8.00 -6.96 19.57
N ARG A 94 -6.78 -7.45 19.84
CA ARG A 94 -5.84 -6.85 20.80
C ARG A 94 -4.66 -6.18 20.09
N PRO A 95 -4.09 -5.08 20.61
CA PRO A 95 -2.84 -4.53 20.09
C PRO A 95 -1.76 -5.62 20.05
N CYS A 96 -1.01 -5.69 18.95
CA CYS A 96 0.09 -6.66 18.78
C CYS A 96 1.45 -5.96 18.73
N ALA A 97 2.50 -6.73 18.98
CA ALA A 97 3.87 -6.28 18.81
C ALA A 97 4.17 -5.95 17.34
N TYR A 98 5.25 -5.21 17.11
CA TYR A 98 5.67 -4.88 15.74
C TYR A 98 5.99 -6.13 14.92
N ASP A 99 6.76 -7.05 15.48
CA ASP A 99 7.25 -8.23 14.75
C ASP A 99 6.14 -9.23 14.40
N GLU A 100 5.00 -9.19 15.08
CA GLU A 100 3.84 -10.03 14.73
C GLU A 100 3.22 -9.59 13.40
N VAL A 101 3.25 -8.28 13.09
CA VAL A 101 2.74 -7.70 11.84
C VAL A 101 3.64 -6.54 11.44
N ALA A 102 4.79 -6.88 10.85
CA ALA A 102 5.84 -5.94 10.47
C ALA A 102 5.51 -5.22 9.13
N ILE A 103 4.39 -4.49 9.12
CA ILE A 103 3.94 -3.67 8.00
C ILE A 103 3.84 -2.23 8.48
N ASP A 104 4.54 -1.33 7.81
CA ASP A 104 4.53 0.10 8.10
C ASP A 104 3.72 0.89 7.07
N GLY A 105 3.49 0.32 5.88
CA GLY A 105 2.67 0.95 4.86
C GLY A 105 2.03 0.00 3.85
N ILE A 106 0.98 0.49 3.21
CA ILE A 106 0.35 -0.11 2.03
C ILE A 106 0.43 0.91 0.89
N VAL A 107 0.87 0.45 -0.26
CA VAL A 107 0.97 1.21 -1.51
C VAL A 107 -0.09 0.71 -2.48
N GLU A 108 -0.81 1.62 -3.11
CA GLU A 108 -1.61 1.33 -4.30
C GLU A 108 -1.08 2.20 -5.45
N LEU A 109 -0.59 1.56 -6.49
CA LEU A 109 -0.18 2.19 -7.74
C LEU A 109 -1.09 1.74 -8.87
N TYR A 110 -1.35 2.64 -9.80
CA TYR A 110 -2.23 2.40 -10.93
C TYR A 110 -1.54 2.78 -12.23
N PHE A 111 -1.69 1.94 -13.25
CA PHE A 111 -1.10 2.09 -14.58
C PHE A 111 -2.13 1.71 -15.64
N ASP A 112 -1.93 2.18 -16.87
CA ASP A 112 -2.80 1.79 -17.99
C ASP A 112 -2.71 0.27 -18.25
N ASP A 113 -1.49 -0.28 -18.22
CA ASP A 113 -1.22 -1.70 -18.44
C ASP A 113 0.14 -2.11 -17.83
N LEU A 114 0.52 -3.38 -18.03
CA LEU A 114 1.78 -3.93 -17.52
C LEU A 114 3.00 -3.30 -18.20
N ALA A 115 2.92 -2.98 -19.50
CA ALA A 115 4.03 -2.39 -20.24
C ALA A 115 4.35 -0.98 -19.73
N ALA A 116 3.34 -0.19 -19.40
CA ALA A 116 3.50 1.14 -18.78
C ALA A 116 4.17 1.04 -17.41
N LEU A 117 3.78 0.06 -16.58
CA LEU A 117 4.42 -0.22 -15.29
C LEU A 117 5.90 -0.58 -15.50
N GLU A 118 6.20 -1.55 -16.36
CA GLU A 118 7.56 -2.01 -16.63
C GLU A 118 8.45 -0.89 -17.16
N ALA A 119 7.93 -0.07 -18.09
CA ALA A 119 8.66 1.06 -18.65
C ALA A 119 9.02 2.11 -17.59
N ASP A 120 8.10 2.45 -16.68
CA ASP A 120 8.36 3.42 -15.61
C ASP A 120 9.42 2.89 -14.64
N PHE A 121 9.34 1.63 -14.20
CA PHE A 121 10.31 1.06 -13.27
C PHE A 121 11.69 0.81 -13.92
N ALA A 122 11.76 0.58 -15.23
CA ALA A 122 13.02 0.48 -15.97
C ALA A 122 13.69 1.83 -16.24
N SER A 123 12.91 2.93 -16.24
CA SER A 123 13.40 4.28 -16.53
C SER A 123 14.39 4.81 -15.49
N GLU A 124 15.12 5.88 -15.82
CA GLU A 124 16.02 6.56 -14.88
C GLU A 124 15.27 7.06 -13.63
N ALA A 125 14.06 7.61 -13.81
CA ALA A 125 13.20 8.04 -12.70
C ALA A 125 12.81 6.86 -11.80
N GLY A 126 12.45 5.72 -12.41
CA GLY A 126 12.17 4.45 -11.73
C GLY A 126 13.34 3.97 -10.87
N GLN A 127 14.53 3.92 -11.46
CA GLN A 127 15.73 3.49 -10.76
C GLN A 127 16.12 4.45 -9.63
N ARG A 128 15.92 5.77 -9.80
CA ARG A 128 16.11 6.76 -8.72
C ARG A 128 15.13 6.52 -7.58
N ALA A 129 13.85 6.28 -7.89
CA ALA A 129 12.84 5.96 -6.89
C ALA A 129 13.18 4.66 -6.14
N GLN A 130 13.62 3.61 -6.83
CA GLN A 130 14.04 2.35 -6.22
C GLN A 130 15.26 2.53 -5.31
N ARG A 131 16.30 3.25 -5.75
CA ARG A 131 17.46 3.56 -4.91
C ARG A 131 17.06 4.29 -3.63
N HIS A 132 16.15 5.25 -3.74
CA HIS A 132 15.60 5.93 -2.57
C HIS A 132 14.79 4.97 -1.69
N ALA A 133 13.92 4.13 -2.25
CA ALA A 133 13.19 3.12 -1.49
C ALA A 133 14.14 2.21 -0.66
N HIS A 134 15.25 1.77 -1.23
CA HIS A 134 16.23 0.93 -0.54
C HIS A 134 16.95 1.61 0.64
N SER A 135 16.97 2.94 0.73
CA SER A 135 17.56 3.63 1.87
C SER A 135 16.68 3.56 3.12
N PHE A 136 15.37 3.35 2.98
CA PHE A 136 14.41 3.40 4.09
C PHE A 136 13.52 2.14 4.23
N LEU A 137 13.45 1.28 3.22
CA LEU A 137 12.67 0.03 3.24
C LEU A 137 13.57 -1.20 3.43
N GLN A 138 13.14 -2.08 4.33
CA GLN A 138 13.73 -3.41 4.52
C GLN A 138 13.12 -4.42 3.56
N ALA A 139 11.80 -4.43 3.44
CA ALA A 139 11.07 -5.41 2.64
C ALA A 139 9.87 -4.77 1.94
N VAL A 140 9.55 -5.31 0.76
CA VAL A 140 8.40 -4.90 -0.04
C VAL A 140 7.78 -6.15 -0.65
N SER A 141 6.56 -6.50 -0.23
CA SER A 141 5.75 -7.54 -0.88
C SER A 141 4.88 -6.89 -1.94
N THR A 142 5.00 -7.30 -3.20
CA THR A 142 4.31 -6.69 -4.34
C THR A 142 3.35 -7.66 -5.00
N TYR A 143 2.15 -7.20 -5.33
CA TYR A 143 1.10 -7.98 -5.99
C TYR A 143 0.46 -7.16 -7.11
N LEU A 144 0.29 -7.78 -8.28
CA LEU A 144 -0.63 -7.27 -9.29
C LEU A 144 -2.05 -7.70 -8.93
N VAL A 145 -2.99 -6.78 -9.11
CA VAL A 145 -4.38 -6.96 -8.68
C VAL A 145 -5.30 -6.70 -9.85
N GLU A 146 -6.01 -7.73 -10.26
CA GLU A 146 -7.13 -7.63 -11.18
C GLU A 146 -8.37 -7.14 -10.41
N GLN A 147 -9.09 -6.18 -10.98
CA GLN A 147 -10.27 -5.61 -10.33
C GLN A 147 -11.50 -5.84 -11.21
N GLU A 148 -12.44 -6.62 -10.72
CA GLU A 148 -13.79 -6.66 -11.28
C GLU A 148 -14.68 -5.62 -10.59
N ARG A 149 -15.38 -4.81 -11.39
CA ARG A 149 -16.31 -3.79 -10.87
C ARG A 149 -17.72 -4.32 -10.96
N ILE A 150 -18.37 -4.47 -9.81
CA ILE A 150 -19.82 -4.67 -9.74
C ILE A 150 -20.46 -3.30 -10.03
N ILE A 151 -21.14 -3.18 -11.18
CA ILE A 151 -21.95 -2.01 -11.52
C ILE A 151 -23.35 -2.29 -10.94
N PRO A 152 -23.90 -1.41 -10.08
CA PRO A 152 -25.23 -1.58 -9.49
C PRO A 152 -26.36 -1.51 -10.51
#